data_AF-A0A9D0HFJ1-F1
#
_entry.id   AF-A0A9D0HFJ1-F1
#
_cell.length_a   1.000
_cell.length_b   1.000
_cell.length_c   1.000
_cell.angle_alpha   90.00
_cell.angle_beta   90.00
_cell.angle_gamma   90.00
#
_symmetry.space_group_name_H-M   'P 1'
#
loop_
_entity.id
_entity.type
_entity.pdbx_description
1 polymer ?
#
loop_
_entity_poly.entity_id
_entity_poly.type
_entity_poly.pdbx_seq_one_letter_code
_entity_poly.pdbx_strand_id
1 'polypeptide(L)'
;YAGRGILKSAVTANVPVYIPAFTDSELGLDFALFNRRRKAAGQPPLSFDPFLDLEHYAHKVMQAERIGIFTIGGGVPRNWAQQVCPFIDLLSSRAGQQLPSRRFRYAVRICPEPVHWGGMSGCTYSEGLSWGKFVPPAEGGRFAEVPADATIAWPLLVAGVLQRLDGRDGSGAP
;
A
#
# COMPACT_ATOMS: atom_id res chain seq x y z
N TYR A 1 8.55 -24.57 -7.37
CA TYR A 1 9.72 -24.03 -6.64
C TYR A 1 9.51 -24.24 -5.13
N ALA A 2 10.47 -24.87 -4.43
CA ALA A 2 10.33 -25.24 -3.01
C ALA A 2 10.87 -24.20 -2.01
N GLY A 3 11.60 -23.17 -2.48
CA GLY A 3 12.25 -22.19 -1.60
C GLY A 3 11.32 -21.17 -0.93
N ARG A 4 11.94 -20.27 -0.15
CA ARG A 4 11.28 -19.11 0.47
C ARG A 4 10.99 -18.05 -0.59
N GLY A 5 9.88 -17.32 -0.46
CA GLY A 5 9.56 -16.22 -1.37
C GLY A 5 8.35 -15.43 -0.90
N ILE A 6 8.43 -14.10 -0.94
CA ILE A 6 7.38 -13.20 -0.45
C ILE A 6 6.10 -13.38 -1.26
N LEU A 7 6.19 -13.46 -2.59
CA LEU A 7 5.03 -13.69 -3.46
C LEU A 7 4.38 -15.07 -3.22
N LYS A 8 5.20 -16.09 -2.93
CA LYS A 8 4.68 -17.42 -2.56
C LYS A 8 3.89 -17.33 -1.26
N SER A 9 4.44 -16.69 -0.23
CA SER A 9 3.73 -16.47 1.04
C SER A 9 2.44 -15.67 0.85
N ALA A 10 2.45 -14.63 0.01
CA ALA A 10 1.27 -13.84 -0.29
C ALA A 10 0.16 -14.68 -0.93
N VAL A 11 0.50 -15.51 -1.94
CA VAL A 11 -0.46 -16.43 -2.58
C VAL A 11 -1.01 -17.44 -1.57
N THR A 12 -0.15 -18.07 -0.75
CA THR A 12 -0.59 -19.04 0.27
C THR A 12 -1.49 -18.40 1.33
N ALA A 13 -1.25 -17.13 1.68
CA ALA A 13 -2.05 -16.37 2.64
C ALA A 13 -3.25 -15.65 2.00
N ASN A 14 -3.50 -15.84 0.69
CA ASN A 14 -4.54 -15.11 -0.06
C ASN A 14 -4.45 -13.58 0.07
N VAL A 15 -3.22 -13.06 0.11
CA VAL A 15 -2.92 -11.62 0.16
C VAL A 15 -2.64 -11.13 -1.26
N PRO A 16 -3.42 -10.19 -1.81
CA PRO A 16 -3.16 -9.63 -3.13
C PRO A 16 -1.88 -8.79 -3.11
N VAL A 17 -1.15 -8.80 -4.22
CA VAL A 17 0.03 -7.95 -4.45
C VAL A 17 -0.24 -7.10 -5.67
N TYR A 18 -0.21 -5.78 -5.48
CA TYR A 18 -0.43 -4.79 -6.53
C TYR A 18 0.89 -4.16 -6.94
N ILE A 19 1.13 -4.03 -8.25
CA ILE A 19 2.37 -3.46 -8.81
C ILE A 19 2.00 -2.32 -9.76
N PRO A 20 1.74 -1.12 -9.23
CA PRO A 20 1.22 -0.01 -10.03
C PRO A 20 2.18 0.48 -11.13
N ALA A 21 3.49 0.35 -10.91
CA ALA A 21 4.52 0.69 -11.88
C ALA A 21 5.11 -0.58 -12.54
N PHE A 22 4.27 -1.55 -12.92
CA PHE A 22 4.72 -2.84 -13.48
C PHE A 22 5.66 -2.70 -14.69
N THR A 23 5.38 -1.74 -15.57
CA THR A 23 6.19 -1.51 -16.78
C THR A 23 7.60 -1.00 -16.47
N ASP A 24 7.81 -0.44 -15.29
CA ASP A 24 9.12 0.00 -14.78
C ASP A 24 9.77 -1.14 -13.98
N SER A 25 9.93 -2.30 -14.61
CA SER A 25 10.54 -3.47 -14.00
C SER A 25 11.11 -4.42 -15.05
N GLU A 26 12.08 -5.25 -14.67
CA GLU A 26 12.63 -6.30 -15.54
C GLU A 26 11.55 -7.26 -16.06
N LEU A 27 10.57 -7.60 -15.21
CA LEU A 27 9.44 -8.44 -15.62
C LEU A 27 8.55 -7.73 -16.64
N GLY A 28 8.40 -6.41 -16.52
CA GLY A 28 7.71 -5.58 -17.52
C GLY A 28 8.45 -5.56 -18.87
N LEU A 29 9.78 -5.49 -18.86
CA LEU A 29 10.59 -5.58 -20.07
C LEU A 29 10.47 -6.96 -20.75
N ASP A 30 10.52 -8.03 -19.96
CA ASP A 30 10.30 -9.40 -20.45
C ASP A 30 8.89 -9.59 -21.03
N PHE A 31 7.87 -9.02 -20.39
CA PHE A 31 6.50 -9.03 -20.91
C PHE A 31 6.40 -8.29 -22.25
N ALA A 32 7.07 -7.14 -22.40
CA ALA A 32 7.13 -6.40 -23.65
C ALA A 32 7.83 -7.21 -24.76
N LEU A 33 8.96 -7.85 -24.46
CA LEU A 33 9.67 -8.73 -25.40
C LEU A 33 8.79 -9.91 -25.82
N PHE A 34 8.08 -10.52 -24.88
CA PHE A 34 7.15 -11.61 -25.15
C PHE A 34 6.04 -11.17 -26.10
N ASN A 35 5.44 -10.00 -25.88
CA ASN A 35 4.44 -9.44 -26.78
C ASN A 35 4.98 -9.12 -28.18
N ARG A 36 6.24 -8.67 -28.31
CA ARG A 36 6.89 -8.51 -29.62
C ARG A 36 7.03 -9.84 -30.36
N ARG A 37 7.43 -10.91 -29.66
CA ARG A 37 7.54 -12.26 -30.24
C ARG A 37 6.18 -12.79 -30.68
N ARG A 38 5.13 -12.60 -29.88
CA ARG A 38 3.74 -12.96 -30.25
C ARG A 38 3.30 -12.26 -31.53
N LYS A 39 3.52 -10.94 -31.60
CA LYS A 39 3.17 -10.15 -32.79
C LYS A 39 3.92 -10.64 -34.04
N ALA A 40 5.21 -10.93 -33.94
CA ALA A 40 6.00 -11.48 -35.04
C ALA A 40 5.51 -12.87 -35.50
N ALA A 41 4.93 -13.66 -34.59
CA ALA A 41 4.33 -14.95 -34.88
C ALA A 41 2.85 -14.87 -35.32
N GLY A 42 2.31 -13.67 -35.60
CA GLY A 42 0.90 -13.49 -35.98
C GLY A 42 -0.10 -13.72 -34.83
N GLN A 43 0.36 -13.77 -33.58
CA GLN A 43 -0.48 -13.96 -32.40
C GLN A 43 -0.85 -12.61 -31.76
N PRO A 44 -2.05 -12.49 -31.18
CA PRO A 44 -2.44 -11.27 -30.48
C PRO A 44 -1.58 -11.07 -29.22
N PRO A 45 -1.15 -9.83 -28.91
CA PRO A 45 -0.42 -9.55 -27.67
C PRO A 45 -1.30 -9.81 -26.45
N LEU A 46 -0.67 -10.12 -25.32
CA LEU A 46 -1.35 -10.14 -24.02
C LEU A 46 -1.61 -8.70 -23.55
N SER A 47 -2.80 -8.46 -23.01
CA SER A 47 -3.20 -7.17 -22.44
C SER A 47 -2.71 -7.03 -21.00
N PHE A 48 -2.33 -5.81 -20.63
CA PHE A 48 -2.09 -5.40 -19.25
C PHE A 48 -2.91 -4.12 -19.01
N ASP A 49 -3.82 -4.19 -18.05
CA ASP A 49 -4.65 -3.05 -17.64
C ASP A 49 -4.49 -2.82 -16.12
N PRO A 50 -3.73 -1.79 -15.70
CA PRO A 50 -3.50 -1.50 -14.29
C PRO A 50 -4.76 -0.97 -13.57
N PHE A 51 -5.82 -0.58 -14.29
CA PHE A 51 -7.06 -0.12 -13.65
C PHE A 51 -7.85 -1.28 -13.04
N LEU A 52 -7.70 -2.50 -13.54
CA LEU A 52 -8.28 -3.69 -12.91
C LEU A 52 -7.77 -3.89 -11.48
N ASP A 53 -6.48 -3.61 -11.24
CA ASP A 53 -5.87 -3.66 -9.92
C ASP A 53 -6.41 -2.55 -8.99
N LEU A 54 -6.60 -1.33 -9.53
CA LEU A 54 -7.18 -0.21 -8.79
C LEU A 54 -8.61 -0.53 -8.34
N GLU A 55 -9.44 -1.04 -9.25
CA GLU A 55 -10.83 -1.43 -8.98
C GLU A 55 -10.89 -2.56 -7.94
N HIS A 56 -10.05 -3.59 -8.10
CA HIS A 56 -9.98 -4.70 -7.16
C HIS A 56 -9.52 -4.24 -5.76
N TYR A 57 -8.55 -3.34 -5.68
CA TYR A 57 -8.09 -2.77 -4.42
C TYR A 57 -9.17 -1.89 -3.76
N ALA A 58 -9.84 -1.04 -4.53
CA ALA A 58 -10.96 -0.22 -4.05
C ALA A 58 -12.09 -1.08 -3.50
N HIS A 59 -12.45 -2.17 -4.20
CA HIS A 59 -13.46 -3.11 -3.74
C HIS A 59 -13.11 -3.72 -2.37
N LYS A 60 -11.86 -4.13 -2.15
CA LYS A 60 -11.40 -4.64 -0.85
C LYS A 60 -11.46 -3.57 0.25
N VAL A 61 -11.06 -2.34 -0.06
CA VAL A 61 -11.12 -1.22 0.89
C VAL A 61 -12.55 -0.89 1.29
N MET A 62 -13.51 -0.96 0.36
CA MET A 62 -14.92 -0.71 0.64
C MET A 62 -15.54 -1.74 1.59
N GLN A 63 -15.12 -3.01 1.48
CA GLN A 63 -15.57 -4.12 2.33
C GLN A 63 -15.04 -4.07 3.76
N ALA A 64 -13.94 -3.34 4.00
CA ALA A 64 -13.36 -3.22 5.33
C ALA A 64 -14.18 -2.26 6.22
N GLU A 65 -14.46 -2.66 7.46
CA GLU A 65 -15.05 -1.78 8.47
C GLU A 65 -14.09 -0.64 8.83
N ARG A 66 -12.78 -0.96 8.87
CA ARG A 66 -11.72 -0.04 9.24
C ARG A 66 -10.45 -0.39 8.48
N ILE A 67 -9.76 0.64 8.00
CA ILE A 67 -8.52 0.49 7.27
C ILE A 67 -7.36 1.18 7.98
N GLY A 68 -6.19 0.54 7.90
CA GLY A 68 -4.91 1.08 8.34
C GLY A 68 -3.85 0.85 7.27
N ILE A 69 -2.77 1.64 7.31
CA ILE A 69 -1.67 1.54 6.36
C ILE A 69 -0.32 1.47 7.07
N PHE A 70 0.54 0.56 6.64
CA PHE A 70 1.93 0.48 7.05
C PHE A 70 2.81 0.63 5.82
N THR A 71 3.61 1.70 5.76
CA THR A 71 4.44 2.02 4.60
C THR A 71 5.91 2.02 4.96
N ILE A 72 6.71 1.35 4.13
CA ILE A 72 8.18 1.37 4.18
C ILE A 72 8.65 2.15 2.97
N GLY A 73 9.39 3.24 3.20
CA GLY A 73 9.76 4.20 2.17
C GLY A 73 8.58 5.08 1.72
N GLY A 74 8.65 5.53 0.47
CA GLY A 74 7.68 6.44 -0.14
C GLY A 74 7.35 6.07 -1.59
N GLY A 75 7.28 7.07 -2.47
CA GLY A 75 7.11 6.91 -3.90
C GLY A 75 5.76 6.32 -4.33
N VAL A 76 5.79 5.64 -5.47
CA VAL A 76 4.60 5.01 -6.08
C VAL A 76 3.82 4.11 -5.13
N PRO A 77 4.42 3.15 -4.39
CA PRO A 77 3.62 2.24 -3.56
C PRO A 77 2.89 2.97 -2.43
N ARG A 78 3.50 4.01 -1.84
CA ARG A 78 2.85 4.83 -0.80
C ARG A 78 1.63 5.56 -1.36
N ASN A 79 1.80 6.32 -2.44
CA ASN A 79 0.69 7.14 -2.95
C ASN A 79 -0.39 6.31 -3.63
N TRP A 80 -0.02 5.27 -4.38
CA TRP A 80 -0.99 4.38 -5.02
C TRP A 80 -1.87 3.66 -4.00
N ALA A 81 -1.30 3.22 -2.87
CA ALA A 81 -2.10 2.64 -1.79
C ALA A 81 -3.06 3.65 -1.13
N GLN A 82 -2.69 4.93 -1.08
CA GLN A 82 -3.45 5.99 -0.41
C GLN A 82 -4.53 6.64 -1.29
N GLN A 83 -4.31 6.70 -2.61
CA GLN A 83 -5.23 7.38 -3.54
C GLN A 83 -6.58 6.68 -3.68
N VAL A 84 -6.71 5.44 -3.17
CA VAL A 84 -7.96 4.70 -3.13
C VAL A 84 -9.07 5.46 -2.41
N CYS A 85 -8.72 6.24 -1.37
CA CYS A 85 -9.68 7.05 -0.62
C CYS A 85 -10.27 8.18 -1.50
N PRO A 86 -9.46 9.06 -2.13
CA PRO A 86 -9.93 10.00 -3.16
C PRO A 86 -10.67 9.32 -4.32
N PHE A 87 -10.21 8.16 -4.78
CA PHE A 87 -10.87 7.44 -5.87
C PHE A 87 -12.31 7.03 -5.50
N ILE A 88 -12.53 6.51 -4.29
CA ILE A 88 -13.87 6.19 -3.79
C ILE A 88 -14.74 7.46 -3.72
N ASP A 89 -14.20 8.59 -3.28
CA ASP A 89 -14.97 9.85 -3.27
C ASP A 89 -15.31 10.35 -4.69
N LEU A 90 -14.44 10.09 -5.67
CA LEU A 90 -14.71 10.40 -7.08
C LEU A 90 -15.81 9.50 -7.65
N LEU A 91 -15.84 8.21 -7.28
CA LEU A 91 -16.96 7.33 -7.62
C LEU A 91 -18.28 7.87 -7.08
N SER A 92 -18.27 8.43 -5.85
CA SER A 92 -19.46 9.04 -5.27
C SER A 92 -19.86 10.36 -5.90
N SER A 93 -18.90 11.26 -6.09
CA SER A 93 -19.18 12.63 -6.53
C SER A 93 -19.35 12.78 -8.04
N ARG A 94 -18.69 11.93 -8.85
CA ARG A 94 -18.64 12.07 -10.32
C ARG A 94 -19.25 10.89 -11.08
N ALA A 95 -19.23 9.69 -10.50
CA ALA A 95 -19.83 8.50 -11.13
C ALA A 95 -21.23 8.16 -10.59
N GLY A 96 -21.75 8.95 -9.64
CA GLY A 96 -23.11 8.81 -9.12
C GLY A 96 -23.34 7.60 -8.22
N GLN A 97 -22.29 6.96 -7.71
CA GLN A 97 -22.41 5.81 -6.82
C GLN A 97 -22.60 6.28 -5.37
N GLN A 98 -23.60 5.79 -4.63
CA GLN A 98 -23.73 6.16 -3.22
C GLN A 98 -22.80 5.30 -2.34
N LEU A 99 -21.52 5.65 -2.29
CA LEU A 99 -20.52 4.94 -1.49
C LEU A 99 -20.15 5.74 -0.23
N PRO A 100 -19.99 5.08 0.93
CA PRO A 100 -19.49 5.72 2.12
C PRO A 100 -18.02 6.12 1.91
N SER A 101 -17.67 7.31 2.40
CA SER A 101 -16.28 7.75 2.37
C SER A 101 -15.42 6.80 3.20
N ARG A 102 -14.22 6.47 2.68
CA ARG A 102 -13.23 5.62 3.34
C ARG A 102 -11.96 6.41 3.57
N ARG A 103 -11.40 6.30 4.77
CA ARG A 103 -10.20 7.01 5.23
C ARG A 103 -9.37 6.08 6.12
N PHE A 104 -8.05 6.16 6.02
CA PHE A 104 -7.15 5.43 6.91
C PHE A 104 -7.25 5.95 8.34
N ARG A 105 -7.66 5.09 9.28
CA ARG A 105 -7.71 5.43 10.71
C ARG A 105 -6.36 5.27 11.39
N TYR A 106 -5.60 4.25 10.98
CA TYR A 106 -4.27 3.97 11.53
C TYR A 106 -3.22 4.12 10.43
N ALA A 107 -2.10 4.74 10.75
CA ALA A 107 -1.02 4.87 9.78
C ALA A 107 0.35 4.81 10.46
N VAL A 108 1.26 4.04 9.91
CA VAL A 108 2.65 3.97 10.35
C VAL A 108 3.56 4.06 9.13
N ARG A 109 4.51 5.00 9.13
CA ARG A 109 5.54 5.09 8.08
C ARG A 109 6.94 4.97 8.64
N ILE A 110 7.79 4.27 7.90
CA ILE A 110 9.25 4.29 8.07
C ILE A 110 9.83 4.89 6.80
N CYS A 111 10.33 6.11 6.87
CA CYS A 111 10.87 6.81 5.70
C CYS A 111 11.88 7.86 6.14
N PRO A 112 13.13 7.84 5.63
CA PRO A 112 14.14 8.82 6.02
C PRO A 112 13.97 10.19 5.34
N GLU A 113 13.09 10.31 4.34
CA GLU A 113 12.98 11.53 3.54
C GLU A 113 12.45 12.71 4.37
N PRO A 114 13.17 13.85 4.41
CA PRO A 114 12.73 15.02 5.14
C PRO A 114 11.51 15.70 4.50
N VAL A 115 10.67 16.30 5.35
CA VAL A 115 9.46 17.03 4.89
C VAL A 115 9.77 18.26 4.03
N HIS A 116 10.88 18.95 4.27
CA HIS A 116 11.19 20.25 3.64
C HIS A 116 11.52 20.17 2.15
N TRP A 117 11.76 18.97 1.61
CA TRP A 117 11.93 18.78 0.18
C TRP A 117 10.62 18.91 -0.60
N GLY A 118 9.47 18.90 0.09
CA GLY A 118 8.16 18.95 -0.56
C GLY A 118 7.83 17.69 -1.37
N GLY A 119 8.59 16.61 -1.19
CA GLY A 119 8.38 15.34 -1.86
C GLY A 119 7.18 14.57 -1.31
N MET A 120 6.49 13.86 -2.20
CA MET A 120 5.38 12.95 -1.85
C MET A 120 5.82 11.84 -0.87
N SER A 121 7.08 11.42 -0.95
CA SER A 121 7.67 10.43 -0.05
C SER A 121 7.88 10.98 1.35
N GLY A 122 8.35 12.23 1.48
CA GLY A 122 8.54 12.93 2.74
C GLY A 122 7.26 13.45 3.41
N CYS A 123 6.15 13.58 2.67
CA CYS A 123 4.92 14.21 3.16
C CYS A 123 4.40 13.59 4.48
N THR A 124 3.84 14.43 5.35
CA THR A 124 3.33 13.96 6.65
C THR A 124 1.92 13.37 6.49
N TYR A 125 1.48 12.55 7.44
CA TYR A 125 0.07 12.14 7.50
C TYR A 125 -0.88 13.32 7.71
N SER A 126 -0.42 14.40 8.35
CA SER A 126 -1.18 15.64 8.47
C SER A 126 -1.47 16.25 7.10
N GLU A 127 -0.52 16.21 6.17
CA GLU A 127 -0.77 16.65 4.80
C GLU A 127 -1.78 15.74 4.10
N GLY A 128 -1.71 14.41 4.34
CA GLY A 128 -2.70 13.47 3.79
C GLY A 128 -4.14 13.71 4.24
N LEU A 129 -4.37 14.40 5.36
CA LEU A 129 -5.72 14.76 5.82
C LEU A 129 -6.41 15.72 4.84
N SER A 130 -5.70 16.70 4.28
CA SER A 130 -6.29 17.69 3.35
C SER A 130 -6.78 17.04 2.06
N TRP A 131 -6.17 15.91 1.68
CA TRP A 131 -6.54 15.11 0.52
C TRP A 131 -7.64 14.08 0.79
N GLY A 132 -8.18 14.03 2.01
CA GLY A 132 -9.14 13.00 2.38
C GLY A 132 -8.52 11.60 2.32
N LYS A 133 -7.26 11.43 2.72
CA LYS A 133 -6.65 10.09 2.82
C LYS A 133 -6.82 9.49 4.21
N PHE A 134 -6.83 10.32 5.26
CA PHE A 134 -6.78 9.88 6.66
C PHE A 134 -7.96 10.41 7.48
N VAL A 135 -8.30 9.71 8.57
CA VAL A 135 -9.27 10.18 9.57
C VAL A 135 -8.58 11.23 10.47
N PRO A 136 -9.13 12.42 10.69
CA PRO A 136 -8.51 13.40 11.59
C PRO A 136 -8.25 12.84 13.00
N PRO A 137 -7.18 13.27 13.70
CA PRO A 137 -6.95 12.86 15.09
C PRO A 137 -8.13 13.16 16.02
N ALA A 138 -8.83 14.28 15.81
CA ALA A 138 -10.05 14.66 16.54
C ALA A 138 -11.20 13.65 16.36
N GLU A 139 -11.20 12.87 15.28
CA GLU A 139 -12.18 11.81 14.98
C GLU A 139 -11.62 10.41 15.26
N GLY A 140 -10.48 10.34 15.96
CA GLY A 140 -9.83 9.10 16.38
C GLY A 140 -8.85 8.49 15.37
N GLY A 141 -8.29 9.29 14.46
CA GLY A 141 -7.11 8.92 13.68
C GLY A 141 -5.85 8.82 14.54
N ARG A 142 -4.99 7.82 14.30
CA ARG A 142 -3.73 7.63 15.04
C ARG A 142 -2.59 7.30 14.10
N PHE A 143 -1.54 8.12 14.12
CA PHE A 143 -0.44 8.04 13.18
C PHE A 143 0.92 8.00 13.88
N ALA A 144 1.88 7.31 13.28
CA ALA A 144 3.27 7.33 13.70
C ALA A 144 4.20 7.46 12.48
N GLU A 145 5.18 8.34 12.59
CA GLU A 145 6.16 8.60 11.55
C GLU A 145 7.56 8.34 12.11
N VAL A 146 8.31 7.46 11.45
CA VAL A 146 9.64 7.04 11.87
C VAL A 146 10.64 7.55 10.83
N PRO A 147 11.31 8.69 11.08
CA PRO A 147 12.30 9.26 10.16
C PRO A 147 13.62 8.47 10.25
N ALA A 148 13.60 7.23 9.76
CA ALA A 148 14.72 6.31 9.84
C ALA A 148 14.82 5.43 8.59
N ASP A 149 16.01 4.86 8.39
CA ASP A 149 16.21 3.79 7.43
C ASP A 149 15.43 2.53 7.85
N ALA A 150 14.75 1.92 6.88
CA ALA A 150 13.93 0.73 7.09
C ALA A 150 14.74 -0.46 7.60
N THR A 151 15.99 -0.62 7.17
CA THR A 151 16.87 -1.71 7.60
C THR A 151 17.20 -1.67 9.08
N ILE A 152 17.11 -0.49 9.71
CA ILE A 152 17.32 -0.30 11.15
C ILE A 152 15.99 -0.43 11.89
N ALA A 153 15.00 0.37 11.51
CA ALA A 153 13.77 0.51 12.29
C ALA A 153 12.80 -0.66 12.12
N TRP A 154 12.71 -1.24 10.92
CA TRP A 154 11.69 -2.25 10.62
C TRP A 154 11.91 -3.57 11.38
N PRO A 155 13.12 -4.14 11.48
CA PRO A 155 13.34 -5.36 12.26
C PRO A 155 12.99 -5.19 13.75
N LEU A 156 13.35 -4.05 14.35
CA LEU A 156 13.03 -3.75 15.75
C LEU A 156 11.51 -3.61 15.97
N LEU A 157 10.83 -2.94 15.05
CA LEU A 157 9.37 -2.80 15.09
C LEU A 157 8.68 -4.17 15.00
N VAL A 158 9.08 -5.00 14.04
CA VAL A 158 8.49 -6.34 13.86
C VAL A 158 8.75 -7.21 15.08
N ALA A 159 9.98 -7.23 15.61
CA ALA A 159 10.31 -7.99 16.81
C ALA A 159 9.46 -7.55 18.02
N GLY A 160 9.33 -6.24 18.24
CA GLY A 160 8.51 -5.70 19.33
C GLY A 160 7.01 -5.98 19.17
N VAL A 161 6.49 -6.03 17.93
CA VAL A 161 5.10 -6.43 17.66
C VAL A 161 4.90 -7.91 17.94
N LEU A 162 5.79 -8.77 17.44
CA LEU A 162 5.71 -10.22 17.66
C LEU A 162 5.81 -10.58 19.15
N GLN A 163 6.71 -9.93 19.89
CA GLN A 163 6.83 -10.15 21.35
C GLN A 163 5.52 -9.86 22.09
N ARG A 164 4.86 -8.75 21.77
CA ARG A 164 3.58 -8.37 22.36
C ARG A 164 2.45 -9.31 21.96
N LEU A 165 2.43 -9.77 20.70
CA LEU A 165 1.43 -10.72 20.21
C LEU A 165 1.59 -12.11 20.84
N ASP A 166 2.83 -12.54 21.09
CA ASP A 166 3.14 -13.83 21.74
C ASP A 166 2.91 -13.82 23.26
N GLY A 167 2.46 -12.70 23.83
CA GLY A 167 2.27 -12.56 25.28
C GLY A 167 3.58 -12.67 26.08
N ARG A 168 4.74 -12.48 25.43
CA ARG A 168 6.07 -12.48 26.07
C ARG A 168 6.44 -11.11 26.65
N ASP A 169 5.42 -10.36 27.04
CA ASP A 169 5.62 -9.25 27.96
C ASP A 169 5.80 -9.88 29.34
N GLY A 170 6.98 -9.68 29.93
CA GLY A 170 7.33 -10.12 31.28
C GLY A 170 6.55 -9.38 32.38
N SER A 171 5.23 -9.27 32.24
CA SER A 171 4.30 -8.88 33.31
C SER A 171 3.69 -10.17 33.90
N GLY A 172 4.53 -11.06 34.43
CA GLY A 172 4.75 -11.17 35.87
C GLY A 172 5.32 -9.93 36.58
N ALA A 173 4.37 -9.18 37.17
CA ALA A 173 4.45 -8.38 38.40
C ALA A 173 5.03 -6.95 38.38
N PRO A 174 4.55 -6.05 39.29
CA PRO A 174 3.33 -6.08 40.10
C PRO A 174 2.18 -5.22 39.54
#